data_AF-A0A9X7E0X1-F1
#
_entry.id   AF-A0A9X7E0X1-F1
#
_cell.length_a   1.000
_cell.length_b   1.000
_cell.length_c   1.000
_cell.angle_alpha   90.00
_cell.angle_beta   90.00
_cell.angle_gamma   90.00
#
_symmetry.space_group_name_H-M   'P 1'
#
loop_
_entity.id
_entity.type
_entity.pdbx_description
1 polymer ?
#
loop_
_entity_poly.entity_id
_entity_poly.type
_entity_poly.pdbx_seq_one_letter_code
_entity_poly.pdbx_strand_id
1 'polypeptide(L)'
;MKKASPNVIEILSVGIGQYTQNLITMMFAYEDEYDSITLEEIRIAYTKLEEAILFYKSHTIGLKRFQAYELLLELNRQVRSVLNEDLDFLSMQHTFPLPKGIKIFTETEDRMYYVVIHEELGHIGRVHIIFMNKFELFIETEMDETDKEDIEKETILQLVAETIKTNILQESF
;
A
#
# COMPACT_ATOMS: atom_id res chain seq x y z
N MET A 1 -10.48 -15.74 -12.87
CA MET A 1 -11.27 -14.49 -12.79
C MET A 1 -11.51 -13.97 -14.20
N LYS A 2 -12.73 -13.53 -14.56
CA LYS A 2 -12.98 -12.90 -15.87
C LYS A 2 -12.31 -11.52 -15.87
N LYS A 3 -11.55 -11.17 -16.91
CA LYS A 3 -10.97 -9.82 -17.04
C LYS A 3 -12.11 -8.80 -17.19
N ALA A 4 -12.12 -7.78 -16.36
CA ALA A 4 -13.00 -6.62 -16.51
C ALA A 4 -12.60 -5.81 -17.75
N SER A 5 -13.57 -5.11 -18.34
CA SER A 5 -13.31 -4.22 -19.48
C SER A 5 -12.38 -3.07 -19.07
N PRO A 6 -11.40 -2.66 -19.90
CA PRO A 6 -10.54 -1.51 -19.63
C PRO A 6 -11.33 -0.25 -19.27
N ASN A 7 -12.45 0.02 -19.96
CA ASN A 7 -13.32 1.17 -19.69
C ASN A 7 -13.93 1.11 -18.28
N VAL A 8 -14.28 -0.09 -17.81
CA VAL A 8 -14.81 -0.28 -16.45
C VAL A 8 -13.73 0.02 -15.42
N ILE A 9 -12.49 -0.42 -15.67
CA ILE A 9 -11.35 -0.14 -14.78
C ILE A 9 -11.01 1.36 -14.76
N GLU A 10 -11.09 2.04 -15.89
CA GLU A 10 -10.85 3.49 -15.97
C GLU A 10 -11.91 4.29 -15.21
N ILE A 11 -13.19 4.01 -15.43
CA ILE A 11 -14.29 4.65 -14.69
C ILE A 11 -14.16 4.37 -13.19
N LEU A 12 -13.81 3.13 -12.82
CA LEU A 12 -13.61 2.76 -11.42
C LEU A 12 -12.45 3.54 -10.80
N SER A 13 -11.35 3.77 -11.52
CA SER A 13 -10.23 4.59 -11.06
C SER A 13 -10.65 6.02 -10.69
N VAL A 14 -11.49 6.65 -11.54
CA VAL A 14 -12.02 7.99 -11.29
C VAL A 14 -12.96 7.98 -10.10
N GLY A 15 -13.85 6.99 -10.02
CA GLY A 15 -14.76 6.81 -8.89
C GLY A 15 -14.01 6.66 -7.58
N ILE A 16 -13.01 5.78 -7.51
CA ILE A 16 -12.17 5.60 -6.32
C ILE A 16 -11.59 6.94 -5.85
N GLY A 17 -11.04 7.75 -6.76
CA GLY A 17 -10.50 9.07 -6.42
C GLY A 17 -11.56 10.01 -5.82
N GLN A 18 -12.75 10.07 -6.42
CA GLN A 18 -13.85 10.90 -5.91
C GLN A 18 -14.36 10.45 -4.54
N TYR A 19 -14.59 9.14 -4.37
CA TYR A 19 -15.07 8.59 -3.09
C TYR A 19 -14.01 8.66 -1.99
N THR A 20 -12.72 8.60 -2.33
CA THR A 20 -11.62 8.88 -1.40
C THR A 20 -11.71 10.29 -0.84
N GLN A 21 -11.89 11.29 -1.70
CA GLN A 21 -12.01 12.69 -1.26
C GLN A 21 -13.27 12.92 -0.40
N ASN A 22 -14.37 12.28 -0.75
CA ASN A 22 -15.59 12.34 0.07
C ASN A 22 -15.37 11.74 1.46
N LEU A 23 -14.70 10.58 1.56
CA LEU A 23 -14.39 9.95 2.84
C LEU A 23 -13.49 10.84 3.70
N ILE A 24 -12.44 11.43 3.11
CA ILE A 24 -11.56 12.39 3.79
C ILE A 24 -12.37 13.59 4.31
N THR A 25 -13.29 14.12 3.49
CA THR A 25 -14.16 15.24 3.89
C THR A 25 -15.08 14.86 5.05
N MET A 26 -15.62 13.65 5.05
CA MET A 26 -16.44 13.13 6.16
C MET A 26 -15.63 13.01 7.46
N MET A 27 -14.37 12.54 7.38
CA MET A 27 -13.48 12.45 8.54
C MET A 27 -13.20 13.83 9.13
N PHE A 28 -12.83 14.82 8.31
CA PHE A 28 -12.65 16.19 8.79
C PHE A 28 -13.93 16.79 9.37
N ALA A 29 -15.07 16.57 8.72
CA ALA A 29 -16.35 17.07 9.23
C ALA A 29 -16.69 16.49 10.62
N TYR A 30 -16.36 15.22 10.85
CA TYR A 30 -16.53 14.58 12.15
C TYR A 30 -15.56 15.15 13.21
N GLU A 31 -14.28 15.29 12.87
CA GLU A 31 -13.26 15.84 13.78
C GLU A 31 -13.52 17.31 14.16
N ASP A 32 -14.02 18.11 13.24
CA ASP A 32 -14.42 19.50 13.47
C ASP A 32 -15.78 19.65 14.18
N GLU A 33 -16.37 18.54 14.64
CA GLU A 33 -17.68 18.47 15.31
C GLU A 33 -18.82 19.11 14.48
N TYR A 34 -18.76 19.04 13.15
CA TYR A 34 -19.93 19.37 12.33
C TYR A 34 -21.00 18.30 12.58
N ASP A 35 -22.10 18.71 13.21
CA ASP A 35 -23.23 17.91 13.74
C ASP A 35 -23.89 16.88 12.78
N SER A 36 -23.42 16.71 11.54
CA SER A 36 -24.08 15.90 10.52
C SER A 36 -23.42 14.56 10.18
N ILE A 37 -22.19 14.28 10.61
CA ILE A 37 -21.48 13.04 10.25
C ILE A 37 -21.19 12.17 11.47
N THR A 38 -21.51 10.88 11.36
CA THR A 38 -21.24 9.88 12.40
C THR A 38 -20.09 8.95 12.03
N LEU A 39 -19.46 8.35 13.04
CA LEU A 39 -18.44 7.29 12.84
C LEU A 39 -18.96 6.10 12.03
N GLU A 40 -20.24 5.75 12.18
CA GLU A 40 -20.86 4.65 11.43
C GLU A 40 -20.96 4.98 9.94
N GLU A 41 -21.29 6.22 9.59
CA GLU A 41 -21.31 6.67 8.19
C GLU A 41 -19.90 6.65 7.57
N ILE A 42 -18.88 7.04 8.33
CA ILE A 42 -17.47 6.93 7.92
C ILE A 42 -17.11 5.47 7.67
N ARG A 43 -17.47 4.56 8.58
CA ARG A 43 -17.21 3.12 8.45
C ARG A 43 -17.86 2.54 7.21
N ILE A 44 -19.15 2.82 6.98
CA ILE A 44 -19.88 2.33 5.80
C ILE A 44 -19.26 2.88 4.51
N ALA A 45 -18.89 4.16 4.48
CA ALA A 45 -18.24 4.77 3.33
C ALA A 45 -16.88 4.12 3.04
N TYR A 46 -16.07 3.89 4.08
CA TYR A 46 -14.79 3.19 3.97
C TYR A 46 -14.96 1.77 3.43
N THR A 47 -15.85 0.95 3.99
CA THR A 47 -16.04 -0.45 3.54
C THR A 47 -16.41 -0.52 2.06
N LYS A 48 -17.30 0.36 1.58
CA LYS A 48 -17.65 0.42 0.14
C LYS A 48 -16.47 0.81 -0.73
N LEU A 49 -15.66 1.76 -0.29
CA LEU A 49 -14.48 2.21 -1.01
C LEU A 49 -13.39 1.13 -1.01
N GLU A 50 -13.19 0.44 0.10
CA GLU A 50 -12.27 -0.69 0.25
C GLU A 50 -12.60 -1.81 -0.75
N GLU A 51 -13.87 -2.22 -0.85
CA GLU A 51 -14.30 -3.22 -1.84
C GLU A 51 -13.97 -2.79 -3.27
N ALA A 52 -14.22 -1.53 -3.61
CA ALA A 52 -13.92 -0.97 -4.94
C ALA A 52 -12.41 -0.97 -5.22
N ILE A 53 -11.59 -0.58 -4.25
CA ILE A 53 -10.13 -0.58 -4.36
C ILE A 53 -9.60 -2.01 -4.51
N LEU A 54 -10.08 -2.97 -3.71
CA LEU A 54 -9.70 -4.38 -3.80
C LEU A 54 -10.05 -4.97 -5.17
N PHE A 55 -11.25 -4.66 -5.67
CA PHE A 55 -11.64 -5.06 -7.02
C PHE A 55 -10.71 -4.46 -8.07
N TYR A 56 -10.44 -3.15 -8.03
CA TYR A 56 -9.52 -2.48 -8.95
C TYR A 56 -8.12 -3.08 -8.90
N LYS A 57 -7.57 -3.30 -7.70
CA LYS A 57 -6.25 -3.90 -7.46
C LYS A 57 -6.14 -5.29 -8.10
N SER A 58 -7.19 -6.11 -7.99
CA SER A 58 -7.23 -7.46 -8.56
C SER A 58 -7.27 -7.50 -10.10
N HIS A 59 -7.66 -6.39 -10.75
CA HIS A 59 -7.77 -6.27 -12.21
C HIS A 59 -6.69 -5.38 -12.85
N THR A 60 -5.85 -4.75 -12.04
CA THR A 60 -4.71 -3.94 -12.49
C THR A 60 -3.40 -4.65 -12.20
N ILE A 61 -2.32 -4.20 -12.84
CA ILE A 61 -0.94 -4.63 -12.58
C ILE A 61 -0.05 -3.38 -12.50
N GLY A 62 1.24 -3.56 -12.23
CA GLY A 62 2.19 -2.46 -12.28
C GLY A 62 1.91 -1.38 -11.25
N LEU A 63 2.24 -0.16 -11.64
CA LEU A 63 2.05 1.06 -10.87
C LEU A 63 0.60 1.24 -10.38
N LYS A 64 -0.39 0.93 -11.21
CA LYS A 64 -1.81 1.08 -10.84
C LYS A 64 -2.20 0.16 -9.69
N ARG A 65 -1.73 -1.10 -9.72
CA ARG A 65 -1.97 -2.06 -8.63
C ARG A 65 -1.30 -1.60 -7.34
N PHE A 66 -0.06 -1.14 -7.45
CA PHE A 66 0.70 -0.66 -6.31
C PHE A 66 0.06 0.59 -5.68
N GLN A 67 -0.33 1.58 -6.50
CA GLN A 67 -1.03 2.78 -6.02
C GLN A 67 -2.36 2.46 -5.33
N ALA A 68 -3.10 1.46 -5.81
CA ALA A 68 -4.32 1.00 -5.15
C ALA A 68 -4.04 0.36 -3.78
N TYR A 69 -2.91 -0.36 -3.65
CA TYR A 69 -2.47 -0.90 -2.36
C TYR A 69 -2.08 0.21 -1.38
N GLU A 70 -1.26 1.17 -1.81
CA GLU A 70 -0.88 2.34 -1.01
C GLU A 70 -2.08 3.14 -0.52
N LEU A 71 -3.03 3.39 -1.41
CA LEU A 71 -4.27 4.07 -1.08
C LEU A 71 -5.05 3.31 0.00
N LEU A 72 -5.13 1.98 -0.09
CA LEU A 72 -5.83 1.17 0.89
C LEU A 72 -5.15 1.24 2.27
N LEU A 73 -3.81 1.18 2.30
CA LEU A 73 -3.04 1.31 3.53
C LEU A 73 -3.31 2.65 4.22
N GLU A 74 -3.19 3.73 3.46
CA GLU A 74 -3.34 5.07 3.99
C GLU A 74 -4.78 5.33 4.47
N LEU A 75 -5.78 4.89 3.70
CA LEU A 75 -7.18 5.00 4.11
C LEU A 75 -7.47 4.18 5.37
N ASN A 76 -6.96 2.95 5.47
CA ASN A 76 -7.15 2.12 6.65
C ASN A 76 -6.55 2.80 7.89
N ARG A 77 -5.35 3.37 7.76
CA ARG A 77 -4.68 4.12 8.83
C ARG A 77 -5.50 5.33 9.29
N GLN A 78 -5.94 6.17 8.36
CA GLN A 78 -6.71 7.38 8.68
C GLN A 78 -8.06 7.03 9.32
N VAL A 79 -8.80 6.08 8.74
CA VAL A 79 -10.12 5.68 9.26
C VAL A 79 -10.01 5.06 10.65
N ARG A 80 -9.05 4.16 10.88
CA ARG A 80 -8.82 3.59 12.22
C ARG A 80 -8.43 4.63 13.25
N SER A 81 -7.61 5.61 12.87
CA SER A 81 -7.27 6.74 13.73
C SER A 81 -8.52 7.50 14.18
N VAL A 82 -9.41 7.85 13.24
CA VAL A 82 -10.68 8.53 13.55
C VAL A 82 -11.59 7.65 14.42
N LEU A 83 -11.58 6.34 14.21
CA LEU A 83 -12.37 5.38 14.98
C LEU A 83 -11.75 5.01 16.35
N ASN A 84 -10.54 5.48 16.67
CA ASN A 84 -9.74 5.06 17.82
C ASN A 84 -9.55 3.53 17.90
N GLU A 85 -9.30 2.91 16.74
CA GLU A 85 -9.01 1.48 16.62
C GLU A 85 -7.50 1.23 16.45
N ASP A 86 -7.01 0.12 16.99
CA ASP A 86 -5.62 -0.30 16.79
C ASP A 86 -5.32 -0.55 15.32
N LEU A 87 -4.11 -0.16 14.89
CA LEU A 87 -3.60 -0.40 13.54
C LEU A 87 -3.21 -1.87 13.38
N ASP A 88 -3.96 -2.61 12.57
CA ASP A 88 -3.51 -3.92 12.09
C ASP A 88 -2.54 -3.75 10.93
N PHE A 89 -1.41 -4.45 10.97
CA PHE A 89 -0.42 -4.43 9.90
C PHE A 89 -0.98 -5.12 8.63
N LEU A 90 -1.21 -4.34 7.57
CA LEU A 90 -1.59 -4.86 6.26
C LEU A 90 -0.35 -5.39 5.52
N SER A 91 -0.30 -6.70 5.27
CA SER A 91 0.85 -7.32 4.60
C SER A 91 0.87 -7.09 3.09
N MET A 92 2.07 -6.86 2.56
CA MET A 92 2.35 -6.67 1.13
C MET A 92 2.41 -7.96 0.30
N GLN A 93 2.38 -9.13 0.94
CA GLN A 93 2.61 -10.43 0.27
C GLN A 93 1.62 -10.70 -0.88
N HIS A 94 0.43 -10.09 -0.86
CA HIS A 94 -0.57 -10.24 -1.90
C HIS A 94 -0.42 -9.26 -3.07
N THR A 95 0.55 -8.35 -3.01
CA THR A 95 0.79 -7.31 -4.02
C THR A 95 1.91 -7.73 -4.99
N PHE A 96 2.98 -8.37 -4.49
CA PHE A 96 4.14 -8.75 -5.29
C PHE A 96 4.57 -10.22 -5.07
N PRO A 97 5.10 -10.89 -6.11
CA PRO A 97 5.69 -12.22 -5.99
C PRO A 97 7.07 -12.12 -5.34
N LEU A 98 7.11 -12.03 -4.01
CA LEU A 98 8.34 -11.90 -3.23
C LEU A 98 9.19 -13.18 -3.25
N PRO A 99 10.52 -13.09 -3.00
CA PRO A 99 11.36 -14.26 -2.79
C PRO A 99 10.82 -15.17 -1.68
N LYS A 100 11.10 -16.48 -1.78
CA LYS A 100 10.65 -17.46 -0.80
C LYS A 100 11.15 -17.11 0.60
N GLY A 101 10.30 -17.26 1.60
CA GLY A 101 10.64 -16.97 2.99
C GLY A 101 10.60 -15.48 3.34
N ILE A 102 10.29 -14.59 2.39
CA ILE A 102 10.18 -13.15 2.64
C ILE A 102 8.75 -12.74 2.97
N LYS A 103 8.64 -11.96 4.04
CA LYS A 103 7.43 -11.26 4.44
C LYS A 103 7.72 -9.77 4.47
N ILE A 104 6.76 -9.00 3.98
CA ILE A 104 6.82 -7.54 4.01
C ILE A 104 5.62 -7.00 4.77
N PHE A 105 5.91 -6.07 5.67
CA PHE A 105 4.95 -5.31 6.46
C PHE A 105 5.25 -3.83 6.27
N THR A 106 4.24 -2.99 6.48
CA THR A 106 4.41 -1.54 6.39
C THR A 106 4.62 -0.95 7.77
N GLU A 107 5.62 -0.08 7.86
CA GLU A 107 5.86 0.79 9.00
C GLU A 107 5.73 2.24 8.51
N THR A 108 4.98 3.06 9.24
CA THR A 108 4.76 4.46 8.87
C THR A 108 5.28 5.34 9.99
N GLU A 109 6.44 5.94 9.75
CA GLU A 109 7.01 7.01 10.58
C GLU A 109 6.79 8.34 9.85
N ASP A 110 7.87 9.04 9.49
CA ASP A 110 7.83 10.24 8.63
C ASP A 110 7.51 9.90 7.16
N ARG A 111 7.76 8.64 6.77
CA ARG A 111 7.54 8.09 5.44
C ARG A 111 7.06 6.65 5.58
N MET A 112 6.49 6.11 4.49
CA MET A 112 6.15 4.69 4.44
C MET A 112 7.38 3.85 4.13
N TYR A 113 7.70 2.95 5.05
CA TYR A 113 8.73 1.94 4.92
C TYR A 113 8.09 0.55 4.80
N TYR A 114 8.72 -0.29 4.00
CA TYR A 114 8.36 -1.70 3.87
C TYR A 114 9.44 -2.54 4.56
N VAL A 115 9.12 -3.02 5.75
CA VAL A 115 10.01 -3.83 6.57
C VAL A 115 10.07 -5.24 6.01
N VAL A 116 11.28 -5.70 5.71
CA VAL A 116 11.58 -6.99 5.10
C VAL A 116 12.03 -7.96 6.19
N ILE A 117 11.27 -9.05 6.34
CA ILE A 117 11.57 -10.12 7.30
C ILE A 117 11.73 -11.43 6.53
N HIS A 118 12.82 -12.16 6.80
CA HIS A 118 13.03 -13.52 6.33
C HIS A 118 12.67 -14.53 7.42
N GLU A 119 12.01 -15.63 7.05
CA GLU A 119 11.52 -16.66 7.99
C GLU A 119 12.61 -17.26 8.87
N GLU A 120 13.84 -17.38 8.37
CA GLU A 120 14.97 -17.97 9.11
C GLU A 120 15.97 -16.94 9.63
N LEU A 121 16.14 -15.81 8.92
CA LEU A 121 17.17 -14.81 9.25
C LEU A 121 16.62 -13.65 10.07
N GLY A 122 15.30 -13.60 10.27
CA GLY A 122 14.63 -12.53 11.00
C GLY A 122 14.58 -11.23 10.20
N HIS A 123 14.75 -10.10 10.88
CA HIS A 123 14.78 -8.79 10.26
C HIS A 123 15.97 -8.68 9.29
N ILE A 124 15.68 -8.24 8.06
CA ILE A 124 16.67 -8.03 7.00
C ILE A 124 17.00 -6.54 6.85
N GLY A 125 15.98 -5.70 6.94
CA GLY A 125 16.06 -4.26 6.68
C GLY A 125 14.72 -3.73 6.19
N ARG A 126 14.73 -2.49 5.70
CA ARG A 126 13.55 -1.81 5.18
C ARG A 126 13.80 -1.22 3.80
N VAL A 127 12.74 -1.11 3.01
CA VAL A 127 12.78 -0.42 1.72
C VAL A 127 11.82 0.75 1.70
N HIS A 128 12.20 1.83 1.03
CA HIS A 128 11.37 3.01 0.82
C HIS A 128 11.25 3.28 -0.67
N ILE A 129 10.02 3.43 -1.16
CA ILE A 129 9.72 3.58 -2.59
C ILE A 129 9.45 5.04 -2.89
N ILE A 130 10.25 5.62 -3.79
CA ILE A 130 10.18 7.02 -4.18
C ILE A 130 9.77 7.12 -5.65
N PHE A 131 8.66 7.79 -5.91
CA PHE A 131 8.22 8.11 -7.27
C PHE A 131 8.78 9.46 -7.69
N MET A 132 9.65 9.45 -8.71
CA MET A 132 10.11 10.69 -9.34
C MET A 132 9.09 11.16 -10.37
N ASN A 133 8.51 10.23 -11.12
CA ASN A 133 7.41 10.46 -12.06
C ASN A 133 6.68 9.12 -12.35
N LYS A 134 5.77 9.10 -13.34
CA LYS A 134 5.00 7.89 -13.70
C LYS A 134 5.84 6.75 -14.28
N PHE A 135 7.07 7.03 -14.72
CA PHE A 135 7.95 6.09 -15.43
C PHE A 135 9.24 5.79 -14.67
N GLU A 136 9.52 6.54 -13.61
CA GLU A 136 10.77 6.48 -12.89
C GLU A 136 10.50 6.37 -11.38
N LEU A 137 11.02 5.28 -10.82
CA LEU A 137 10.96 5.01 -9.39
C LEU A 137 12.37 4.70 -8.87
N PHE A 138 12.66 5.19 -7.68
CA PHE A 138 13.86 4.89 -6.92
C PHE A 138 13.46 4.09 -5.67
N ILE A 139 14.25 3.10 -5.30
CA ILE A 139 14.05 2.34 -4.06
C ILE A 139 15.27 2.56 -3.20
N GLU A 140 15.07 3.20 -2.06
CA GLU A 140 16.06 3.30 -1.00
C GLU A 140 15.97 2.03 -0.15
N THR A 141 17.12 1.43 0.15
CA THR A 141 17.21 0.26 1.04
C THR A 141 18.03 0.64 2.27
N GLU A 142 17.59 0.21 3.43
CA GLU A 142 18.25 0.47 4.70
C GLU A 142 18.35 -0.82 5.51
N MET A 143 19.52 -1.07 6.06
CA MET A 143 19.80 -2.18 6.97
C MET A 143 20.17 -1.61 8.33
N ASP A 144 19.89 -2.39 9.38
CA ASP A 144 20.34 -2.07 10.73
C ASP A 144 21.87 -1.99 10.77
N GLU A 145 22.42 -1.09 11.58
CA GLU A 145 23.88 -0.90 11.71
C GLU A 145 24.62 -2.20 12.02
N THR A 146 23.99 -3.09 12.78
CA THR A 146 24.57 -4.40 13.15
C THR A 146 24.64 -5.39 11.99
N ASP A 147 23.88 -5.17 10.92
CA ASP A 147 23.76 -6.05 9.75
C ASP A 147 24.47 -5.51 8.51
N LYS A 148 25.07 -4.30 8.55
CA LYS A 148 25.69 -3.64 7.37
C LYS A 148 26.85 -4.38 6.70
N GLU A 149 27.37 -5.43 7.32
CA GLU A 149 28.40 -6.31 6.75
C GLU A 149 27.88 -7.74 6.46
N ASP A 150 26.58 -8.00 6.69
CA ASP A 150 25.93 -9.27 6.38
C ASP A 150 25.56 -9.31 4.89
N ILE A 151 26.45 -9.92 4.10
CA ILE A 151 26.32 -10.06 2.65
C ILE A 151 25.05 -10.84 2.26
N GLU A 152 24.63 -11.81 3.07
CA GLU A 152 23.44 -12.61 2.77
C GLU A 152 22.18 -11.75 2.90
N LYS A 153 22.04 -11.02 4.01
CA LYS A 153 20.94 -10.08 4.21
C LYS A 153 20.94 -8.96 3.16
N GLU A 154 22.10 -8.40 2.84
CA GLU A 154 22.21 -7.35 1.82
C GLU A 154 21.74 -7.86 0.45
N THR A 155 22.17 -9.06 0.05
CA THR A 155 21.78 -9.68 -1.21
C THR A 155 20.27 -9.91 -1.28
N ILE A 156 19.67 -10.39 -0.18
CA ILE A 156 18.23 -10.59 -0.07
C ILE A 156 17.48 -9.26 -0.20
N LEU A 157 17.94 -8.21 0.50
CA LEU A 157 17.29 -6.90 0.48
C LEU A 157 17.31 -6.28 -0.93
N GLN A 158 18.45 -6.37 -1.62
CA GLN A 158 18.57 -5.93 -3.00
C GLN A 158 17.66 -6.72 -3.94
N LEU A 159 17.57 -8.05 -3.77
CA LEU A 159 16.66 -8.89 -4.56
C LEU A 159 15.19 -8.51 -4.35
N VAL A 160 14.81 -8.21 -3.11
CA VAL A 160 13.45 -7.73 -2.78
C VAL A 160 13.19 -6.38 -3.44
N ALA A 161 14.12 -5.43 -3.34
CA ALA A 161 14.00 -4.12 -3.98
C ALA A 161 13.82 -4.24 -5.51
N GLU A 162 14.67 -5.01 -6.18
CA GLU A 162 14.56 -5.23 -7.63
C GLU A 162 13.26 -5.95 -8.03
N THR A 163 12.79 -6.89 -7.21
CA THR A 163 11.49 -7.55 -7.40
C THR A 163 10.36 -6.53 -7.35
N ILE A 164 10.32 -5.68 -6.33
CA ILE A 164 9.32 -4.62 -6.18
C ILE A 164 9.37 -3.68 -7.38
N LYS A 165 10.56 -3.17 -7.72
CA LYS A 165 10.78 -2.25 -8.84
C LYS A 165 10.27 -2.82 -10.16
N THR A 166 10.65 -4.05 -10.47
CA THR A 166 10.25 -4.74 -11.71
C THR A 166 8.74 -4.91 -11.78
N ASN A 167 8.11 -5.28 -10.66
CA ASN A 167 6.66 -5.47 -10.63
C ASN A 167 5.89 -4.15 -10.73
N ILE A 168 6.39 -3.05 -10.18
CA ILE A 168 5.77 -1.72 -10.30
C ILE A 168 5.90 -1.17 -11.72
N LEU A 169 7.08 -1.31 -12.33
CA LEU A 169 7.34 -0.83 -13.69
C LEU A 169 6.72 -1.73 -14.78
N GLN A 170 6.09 -2.83 -14.41
CA GLN A 170 5.45 -3.72 -15.37
C GLN A 170 4.24 -3.03 -16.03
N GLU A 171 4.29 -2.86 -17.36
CA GLU A 171 3.15 -2.33 -18.12
C GLU A 171 2.13 -3.42 -18.49
N SER A 172 0.86 -3.01 -18.59
CA SER A 172 -0.22 -3.84 -19.16
C SER A 172 -0.17 -3.74 -20.67
N PHE A 173 0.28 -4.79 -21.35
CA PHE A 173 0.11 -4.96 -22.80
C PHE A 173 -1.33 -5.37 -23.15
#